data_AF-A0A7J9B1F3-F1
#
_entry.id   AF-A0A7J9B1F3-F1
#
_cell.length_a   1.000
_cell.length_b   1.000
_cell.length_c   1.000
_cell.angle_alpha   90.00
_cell.angle_beta   90.00
_cell.angle_gamma   90.00
#
_symmetry.space_group_name_H-M   'P 1'
#
loop_
_entity.id
_entity.type
_entity.pdbx_description
1 polymer ?
#
loop_
_entity_poly.entity_id
_entity_poly.type
_entity_poly.pdbx_seq_one_letter_code
_entity_poly.pdbx_strand_id
1 'polypeptide(L)'
;MEEGLSGFCIKGSHVRGNNGNNNGGSGTKCGRWNPTTEQVKVLTELFRSGLRTPSTDQIQKISTQLSFYGKIESKNVFYWFQNHKARERQKRRKVSIDENDFITRDNIFNNNNNKISSSKR
;
A
#
# COMPACT_ATOMS: atom_id res chain seq x y z
N MET A 1 -29.10 28.30 6.84
CA MET A 1 -28.16 28.02 7.95
C MET A 1 -27.53 26.67 7.63
N GLU A 2 -26.45 26.67 6.83
CA GLU A 2 -25.68 25.46 6.53
C GLU A 2 -24.53 25.36 7.52
N GLU A 3 -24.61 24.41 8.44
CA GLU A 3 -23.58 24.17 9.44
C GLU A 3 -22.53 23.18 8.91
N GLY A 4 -21.42 23.76 8.44
CA GLY A 4 -20.07 23.43 8.95
C GLY A 4 -19.67 21.96 9.04
N LEU A 5 -19.49 21.28 7.91
CA LEU A 5 -18.60 20.12 7.84
C LEU A 5 -17.15 20.60 8.01
N SER A 6 -16.65 20.54 9.25
CA SER A 6 -15.33 21.05 9.63
C SER A 6 -14.20 20.37 8.85
N GLY A 7 -13.48 21.21 8.10
CA GLY A 7 -12.39 20.82 7.23
C GLY A 7 -11.20 20.23 7.99
N PHE A 8 -10.96 18.96 7.76
CA PHE A 8 -9.66 18.33 8.03
C PHE A 8 -8.68 18.74 6.93
N CYS A 9 -8.03 19.90 7.07
CA CYS A 9 -6.86 20.25 6.26
C CYS A 9 -5.85 21.06 7.09
N ILE A 10 -5.02 20.38 7.87
CA ILE A 10 -3.75 20.95 8.33
C ILE A 10 -2.81 21.01 7.11
N LYS A 11 -2.74 22.19 6.49
CA LYS A 11 -1.65 22.60 5.60
C LYS A 11 -0.38 22.69 6.44
N GLY A 12 0.43 21.65 6.44
CA GLY A 12 1.80 21.67 6.95
C GLY A 12 2.77 22.03 5.83
N SER A 13 3.36 23.22 5.91
CA SER A 13 4.44 23.70 5.07
C SER A 13 5.63 22.73 5.08
N HIS A 14 6.25 22.52 3.92
CA HIS A 14 7.50 21.76 3.79
C HIS A 14 8.63 22.50 4.51
N VAL A 15 9.07 21.99 5.67
CA VAL A 15 10.35 22.34 6.28
C VAL A 15 11.14 21.05 6.48
N ARG A 16 12.23 20.94 5.73
CA ARG A 16 13.20 19.85 5.81
C ARG A 16 14.01 20.00 7.10
N GLY A 17 13.58 19.34 8.17
CA GLY A 17 14.32 19.22 9.43
C GLY A 17 15.09 17.89 9.48
N ASN A 18 16.43 17.97 9.44
CA ASN A 18 17.33 16.85 9.66
C ASN A 18 17.75 16.79 11.14
N ASN A 19 18.04 15.57 11.59
CA ASN A 19 18.72 15.17 12.83
C ASN A 19 17.86 14.96 14.10
N GLY A 20 17.97 13.72 14.63
CA GLY A 20 17.31 13.26 15.84
C GLY A 20 17.53 11.77 16.08
N ASN A 21 18.79 11.35 16.13
CA ASN A 21 19.21 10.06 16.67
C ASN A 21 18.67 9.91 18.10
N ASN A 22 17.69 9.02 18.30
CA ASN A 22 17.32 8.52 19.62
C ASN A 22 17.21 7.01 19.56
N ASN A 23 18.33 6.39 19.88
CA ASN A 23 18.45 4.98 20.22
C ASN A 23 17.96 4.84 21.68
N GLY A 24 16.78 4.26 21.87
CA GLY A 24 16.16 4.15 23.20
C GLY A 24 14.95 3.23 23.16
N GLY A 25 15.20 1.92 23.10
CA GLY A 25 14.14 0.92 23.18
C GLY A 25 14.60 -0.45 22.75
N SER A 26 15.38 -1.12 23.61
CA SER A 26 15.50 -2.58 23.63
C SER A 26 14.12 -3.19 23.96
N GLY A 27 13.23 -3.16 22.98
CA GLY A 27 12.09 -4.06 22.88
C GLY A 27 12.37 -4.93 21.68
N THR A 28 12.61 -6.22 21.93
CA THR A 28 12.82 -7.29 20.95
C THR A 28 12.04 -6.97 19.66
N LYS A 29 12.76 -6.50 18.62
CA LYS A 29 12.12 -6.06 17.37
C LYS A 29 11.40 -7.27 16.79
N CYS A 30 10.08 -7.34 16.98
CA CYS A 30 9.26 -8.28 16.24
C CYS A 30 9.55 -8.02 14.76
N GLY A 31 10.22 -8.98 14.12
CA GLY A 31 10.67 -8.84 12.73
C GLY A 31 9.50 -8.46 11.83
N ARG A 32 9.80 -7.71 10.77
CA ARG A 32 8.82 -7.36 9.73
C ARG A 32 8.10 -8.64 9.30
N TRP A 33 6.77 -8.64 9.40
CA TRP A 33 5.98 -9.78 8.98
C TRP A 33 6.10 -9.95 7.46
N ASN A 34 6.51 -11.14 7.04
CA ASN A 34 6.56 -11.56 5.64
C ASN A 34 5.41 -12.55 5.43
N PRO A 35 4.26 -12.11 4.89
CA PRO A 35 3.12 -12.98 4.71
C PRO A 35 3.44 -14.10 3.72
N THR A 36 2.95 -15.31 3.99
CA THR A 36 3.02 -16.41 3.01
C THR A 36 2.01 -16.20 1.89
N THR A 37 2.22 -16.84 0.73
CA THR A 37 1.33 -16.74 -0.44
C THR A 37 -0.12 -17.10 -0.07
N GLU A 38 -0.30 -18.16 0.70
CA GLU A 38 -1.63 -18.59 1.17
C GLU A 38 -2.29 -17.55 2.10
N GLN A 39 -1.51 -16.93 3.00
CA GLN A 39 -2.02 -15.85 3.85
C GLN A 39 -2.50 -14.65 3.02
N VAL A 40 -1.73 -14.24 2.01
CA VAL A 40 -2.12 -13.14 1.12
C VAL A 40 -3.38 -13.50 0.32
N LYS A 41 -3.48 -14.73 -0.17
CA LYS A 41 -4.62 -15.21 -0.96
C LYS A 41 -5.93 -15.11 -0.18
N VAL A 42 -5.96 -15.65 1.05
CA VAL A 42 -7.15 -15.61 1.92
C VAL A 42 -7.51 -14.17 2.29
N LEU A 43 -6.54 -13.33 2.67
CA LEU A 43 -6.79 -11.92 2.98
C LEU A 43 -7.39 -11.16 1.77
N THR A 44 -6.88 -11.45 0.57
CA THR A 44 -7.36 -10.85 -0.68
C THR A 44 -8.77 -11.30 -1.01
N GLU A 45 -9.08 -12.58 -0.84
CA GLU A 45 -10.43 -13.12 -1.06
C GLU A 45 -11.45 -12.49 -0.11
N LEU A 46 -11.13 -12.39 1.19
CA LEU A 46 -11.98 -11.73 2.19
C LEU A 46 -12.23 -10.25 1.83
N PHE A 47 -11.19 -9.55 1.38
CA PHE A 47 -11.37 -8.15 0.96
C PHE A 47 -12.27 -8.03 -0.27
N ARG A 48 -12.10 -8.93 -1.25
CA ARG A 48 -12.90 -8.95 -2.49
C ARG A 48 -14.36 -9.36 -2.26
N SER A 49 -14.64 -10.18 -1.25
CA SER A 49 -16.01 -10.54 -0.87
C SER A 49 -16.76 -9.41 -0.15
N GLY A 50 -16.08 -8.29 0.15
CA GLY A 50 -16.69 -7.08 0.71
C GLY A 50 -16.29 -6.79 2.16
N LEU A 51 -15.49 -7.64 2.80
CA LEU A 51 -15.01 -7.39 4.16
C LEU A 51 -13.90 -6.35 4.17
N ARG A 52 -14.24 -5.06 4.20
CA ARG A 52 -13.26 -3.95 4.11
C ARG A 52 -12.86 -3.37 5.47
N THR A 53 -13.71 -3.57 6.48
CA THR A 53 -13.53 -3.08 7.86
C THR A 53 -13.89 -4.22 8.82
N PRO A 54 -13.02 -5.22 8.97
CA PRO A 54 -13.28 -6.30 9.91
C PRO A 54 -13.34 -5.74 11.34
N SER A 55 -14.29 -6.24 12.14
CA SER A 55 -14.36 -5.97 13.58
C SER A 55 -13.19 -6.60 14.33
N THR A 56 -13.00 -6.24 15.60
CA THR A 56 -11.96 -6.83 16.45
C THR A 56 -12.06 -8.36 16.50
N ASP A 57 -13.26 -8.90 16.67
CA ASP A 57 -13.48 -10.35 16.72
C ASP A 57 -13.18 -11.02 15.39
N GLN A 58 -13.53 -10.37 14.28
CA GLN A 58 -13.21 -10.86 12.94
C GLN A 58 -11.69 -10.84 12.70
N ILE A 59 -10.98 -9.81 13.15
CA ILE A 59 -9.51 -9.74 13.07
C ILE A 59 -8.89 -10.91 13.84
N GLN A 60 -9.37 -11.19 15.05
CA GLN A 60 -8.89 -12.33 15.83
C GLN A 60 -9.16 -13.65 15.11
N LYS A 61 -10.41 -13.88 14.66
CA LYS A 61 -10.79 -15.10 13.93
C LYS A 61 -9.95 -15.32 12.67
N ILE A 62 -9.75 -14.28 11.87
CA ILE A 62 -8.92 -14.32 10.66
C ILE A 62 -7.47 -14.64 11.04
N SER A 63 -6.92 -14.00 12.08
CA SER A 63 -5.55 -14.27 12.51
C SER A 63 -5.37 -15.72 12.98
N THR A 64 -6.34 -16.28 13.71
CA THR A 64 -6.33 -17.68 14.13
C THR A 64 -6.35 -18.62 12.92
N GLN A 65 -7.23 -18.37 11.94
CA GLN A 65 -7.29 -19.18 10.71
C GLN A 65 -5.98 -19.09 9.92
N LEU A 66 -5.40 -17.90 9.81
CA LEU A 66 -4.17 -17.66 9.06
C LEU A 66 -2.91 -18.18 9.76
N SER A 67 -2.99 -18.45 11.06
CA SER A 67 -1.88 -19.02 11.83
C SER A 67 -1.51 -20.44 11.37
N PHE A 68 -2.45 -21.16 10.76
CA PHE A 68 -2.22 -22.46 10.13
C PHE A 68 -1.19 -22.40 8.99
N TYR A 69 -1.12 -21.28 8.27
CA TYR A 69 -0.22 -21.09 7.13
C TYR A 69 1.12 -20.43 7.51
N GLY A 70 1.33 -20.10 8.79
CA GLY A 70 2.56 -19.49 9.29
C GLY A 70 2.32 -18.45 10.38
N LYS A 71 3.41 -17.95 10.99
CA LYS A 71 3.35 -16.94 12.06
C LYS A 71 2.62 -15.68 11.59
N ILE A 72 1.58 -15.30 12.33
CA ILE A 72 0.82 -14.06 12.14
C ILE A 72 0.34 -13.55 13.49
N GLU A 73 0.15 -12.23 13.60
CA GLU A 73 -0.44 -11.58 14.76
C GLU A 73 -1.65 -10.76 14.29
N SER A 74 -2.62 -10.54 15.17
CA SER A 74 -3.86 -9.80 14.87
C SER A 74 -3.58 -8.40 14.30
N LYS A 75 -2.50 -7.74 14.76
CA LYS A 75 -2.04 -6.44 14.25
C LYS A 75 -1.67 -6.48 12.75
N ASN A 76 -1.13 -7.61 12.27
CA ASN A 76 -0.75 -7.76 10.87
C ASN A 76 -1.99 -7.77 9.97
N VAL A 77 -3.05 -8.48 10.40
CA VAL A 77 -4.34 -8.50 9.71
C VAL A 77 -4.95 -7.09 9.69
N PHE A 78 -5.00 -6.42 10.85
CA PHE A 78 -5.48 -5.04 10.95
C PHE A 78 -4.77 -4.09 9.97
N TYR A 79 -3.43 -4.09 10.00
CA TYR A 79 -2.65 -3.23 9.11
C TYR A 79 -2.74 -3.64 7.64
N TRP A 80 -2.93 -4.91 7.33
CA TRP A 80 -3.12 -5.36 5.94
C TRP A 80 -4.40 -4.75 5.35
N PHE A 81 -5.52 -4.77 6.10
CA PHE A 81 -6.78 -4.15 5.69
C PHE A 81 -6.69 -2.62 5.62
N GLN A 82 -5.99 -1.98 6.57
CA GLN A 82 -5.73 -0.54 6.49
C GLN A 82 -4.88 -0.17 5.26
N ASN A 83 -3.80 -0.91 4.99
CA ASN A 83 -2.93 -0.68 3.84
C ASN A 83 -3.68 -0.83 2.51
N HIS A 84 -4.56 -1.82 2.40
CA HIS A 84 -5.36 -2.01 1.17
C HIS A 84 -6.26 -0.82 0.89
N LYS A 85 -6.98 -0.32 1.91
CA LYS A 85 -7.80 0.90 1.77
C LYS A 85 -6.96 2.14 1.43
N ALA A 86 -5.79 2.27 2.07
CA ALA A 86 -4.88 3.38 1.80
C ALA A 86 -4.39 3.38 0.34
N ARG A 87 -4.01 2.21 -0.18
CA ARG A 87 -3.60 2.03 -1.59
C ARG A 87 -4.73 2.34 -2.56
N GLU A 88 -5.95 1.91 -2.27
CA GLU A 88 -7.13 2.22 -3.09
C GLU A 88 -7.39 3.74 -3.15
N ARG A 89 -7.33 4.42 -1.99
CA ARG A 89 -7.47 5.88 -1.91
C ARG A 89 -6.34 6.59 -2.64
N GLN A 90 -5.11 6.10 -2.55
CA GLN A 90 -3.97 6.69 -3.25
C GLN A 90 -4.09 6.56 -4.76
N LYS A 91 -4.56 5.40 -5.27
CA LYS A 91 -4.81 5.20 -6.70
C LYS A 91 -5.83 6.21 -7.23
N ARG A 92 -6.93 6.45 -6.49
CA ARG A 92 -7.93 7.48 -6.83
C ARG A 92 -7.36 8.90 -6.90
N ARG A 93 -6.47 9.26 -5.97
CA ARG A 93 -5.82 10.59 -5.93
C ARG A 93 -4.75 10.79 -7.01
N LYS A 94 -4.11 9.72 -7.46
CA LYS A 94 -3.19 9.77 -8.60
C LYS A 94 -3.96 9.96 -9.90
N VAL A 95 -5.07 9.24 -10.08
CA VAL A 95 -5.93 9.41 -11.26
C VAL A 95 -6.47 10.85 -11.38
N SER A 96 -6.66 11.59 -10.28
CA SER A 96 -7.03 13.01 -10.34
C SER A 96 -5.90 13.99 -10.68
N ILE A 97 -4.65 13.52 -10.79
CA ILE A 97 -3.47 14.32 -11.21
C ILE A 97 -2.94 13.85 -12.58
N ASP A 98 -3.25 12.62 -12.99
CA ASP A 98 -2.59 11.89 -14.07
C ASP A 98 -3.43 11.78 -15.37
N GLU A 99 -4.39 12.67 -15.63
CA GLU A 99 -4.99 12.76 -16.99
C GLU A 99 -4.02 13.41 -18.01
N ASN A 100 -2.91 14.01 -17.56
CA ASN A 100 -1.87 14.54 -18.45
C ASN A 100 -0.63 13.64 -18.62
N ASP A 101 -0.45 12.57 -17.82
CA ASP A 101 0.82 11.81 -17.78
C ASP A 101 0.73 10.34 -18.24
N PHE A 102 -0.47 9.83 -18.54
CA PHE A 102 -0.66 8.43 -18.97
C PHE A 102 -0.28 8.15 -20.44
N ILE A 103 -0.05 9.17 -21.28
CA ILE A 103 0.33 8.99 -22.70
C ILE A 103 1.85 8.74 -22.88
N THR A 104 2.68 9.08 -21.89
CA THR A 104 4.16 9.13 -22.08
C THR A 104 4.90 7.85 -21.67
N ARG A 105 4.28 6.94 -20.89
CA ARG A 105 5.00 5.74 -20.39
C ARG A 105 4.93 4.49 -21.29
N ASP A 106 3.97 4.40 -22.20
CA ASP A 106 3.84 3.23 -23.08
C ASP A 106 4.57 3.36 -24.44
N ASN A 107 5.15 4.54 -24.76
CA ASN A 107 5.86 4.77 -26.04
C ASN A 107 7.40 4.62 -25.99
N ILE A 108 8.00 4.37 -24.82
CA ILE A 108 9.48 4.29 -24.70
C ILE A 108 10.03 2.85 -24.84
N PHE A 109 9.21 1.82 -24.63
CA PHE A 109 9.66 0.42 -24.69
C PHE A 109 9.52 -0.26 -26.06
N ASN A 110 8.96 0.41 -27.07
CA ASN A 110 8.63 -0.22 -28.35
C ASN A 110 9.45 0.23 -29.57
N ASN A 111 10.51 1.04 -29.38
CA ASN A 111 11.29 1.58 -30.51
C ASN A 111 12.81 1.43 -30.33
N ASN A 112 13.29 0.19 -30.13
CA ASN A 112 14.73 -0.13 -30.17
C ASN A 112 15.01 -1.54 -30.70
N ASN A 113 14.34 -1.96 -31.78
CA ASN A 113 14.61 -3.24 -32.45
C ASN A 113 14.52 -3.14 -33.98
N ASN A 114 15.00 -2.06 -34.60
CA ASN A 114 15.23 -2.05 -36.05
C ASN A 114 16.23 -0.98 -36.52
N LYS A 115 17.53 -1.30 -36.43
CA LYS A 115 18.54 -0.90 -37.43
C LYS A 115 19.87 -1.65 -37.21
N ILE A 116 19.87 -2.92 -37.57
CA ILE A 116 21.07 -3.63 -38.04
C ILE A 116 20.99 -3.67 -39.57
N SER A 117 22.14 -3.49 -40.24
CA SER A 117 22.36 -3.27 -41.69
C SER A 117 22.23 -1.80 -42.09
N SER A 118 23.21 -1.13 -42.71
CA SER A 118 24.13 -1.60 -43.75
C SER A 118 25.34 -0.65 -43.90
N SER A 119 26.53 -1.22 -44.07
CA SER A 119 27.57 -0.92 -45.08
C SER A 119 27.95 0.52 -45.48
N LYS A 120 29.28 0.77 -45.46
CA LYS A 120 30.13 1.41 -46.51
C LYS A 120 29.59 2.73 -47.09
N ARG A 121 30.26 3.86 -46.91
CA ARG A 121 31.61 4.22 -47.39
C ARG A 121 32.00 5.54 -46.74
#